data_AF-A0A9X2NBQ0-F1
#
_entry.id   AF-A0A9X2NBQ0-F1
#
_cell.length_a   1.000
_cell.length_b   1.000
_cell.length_c   1.000
_cell.angle_alpha   90.00
_cell.angle_beta   90.00
_cell.angle_gamma   90.00
#
_symmetry.space_group_name_H-M   'P 1'
#
loop_
_entity.id
_entity.type
_entity.pdbx_description
1 polymer ?
#
loop_
_entity_poly.entity_id
_entity_poly.type
_entity_poly.pdbx_seq_one_letter_code
_entity_poly.pdbx_strand_id
1 'polypeptide(L)'
;MSKLSAEQIARHAYDAGFRGQGLTTAVAVALAESGGRTTAHNATPPDDSYGLWQINMLGALGPDRRHQYHLKSNDQLFDADTNARVANSISSDGHDFTPWSTYTNGAYKDHLTAARKAAQDVTKHHGKPSHAQSVSGQPLRVDDTVLHSYVQRTRHVADALGTTTGQLRDVREIGHESFGKIGEESGFADALAGFGLALQRQVKGVGAHADGLASAAHEAAKTYRDHETATVAALNGLD
;
A
#
# COMPACT_ATOMS: atom_id res chain seq x y z
N MET A 1 10.49 -25.40 -11.29
CA MET A 1 9.42 -24.44 -10.93
C MET A 1 10.06 -23.09 -10.69
N SER A 2 9.59 -22.01 -11.32
CA SER A 2 10.12 -20.67 -11.10
C SER A 2 9.50 -20.06 -9.83
N LYS A 3 10.36 -19.71 -8.87
CA LYS A 3 9.99 -18.91 -7.71
C LYS A 3 10.51 -17.52 -7.93
N LEU A 4 9.63 -16.53 -7.93
CA LEU A 4 9.97 -15.13 -8.12
C LEU A 4 10.32 -14.46 -6.78
N SER A 5 11.27 -13.52 -6.83
CA SER A 5 11.55 -12.61 -5.71
C SER A 5 10.45 -11.55 -5.57
N ALA A 6 10.44 -10.83 -4.44
CA ALA A 6 9.50 -9.73 -4.22
C ALA A 6 9.64 -8.64 -5.32
N GLU A 7 10.86 -8.37 -5.76
CA GLU A 7 11.17 -7.39 -6.82
C GLU A 7 10.62 -7.83 -8.19
N GLN A 8 10.76 -9.11 -8.53
CA GLN A 8 10.20 -9.66 -9.76
C GLN A 8 8.66 -9.63 -9.72
N ILE A 9 8.06 -9.98 -8.59
CA ILE A 9 6.60 -9.88 -8.39
C ILE A 9 6.14 -8.43 -8.51
N ALA A 10 6.88 -7.48 -7.91
CA ALA A 10 6.58 -6.05 -7.99
C ALA A 10 6.63 -5.53 -9.42
N ARG A 11 7.52 -6.06 -10.27
CA ARG A 11 7.58 -5.73 -11.70
C ARG A 11 6.31 -6.16 -12.43
N HIS A 12 5.91 -7.42 -12.29
CA HIS A 12 4.67 -7.92 -12.90
C HIS A 12 3.43 -7.16 -12.39
N ALA A 13 3.36 -6.87 -11.09
CA ALA A 13 2.27 -6.09 -10.50
C ALA A 13 2.25 -4.64 -11.02
N TYR A 14 3.41 -3.99 -11.12
CA TYR A 14 3.50 -2.64 -11.66
C TYR A 14 3.11 -2.60 -13.14
N ASP A 15 3.62 -3.53 -13.96
CA ASP A 15 3.27 -3.60 -15.38
C ASP A 15 1.77 -3.89 -15.59
N ALA A 16 1.13 -4.60 -14.65
CA ALA A 16 -0.32 -4.84 -14.63
C ALA A 16 -1.19 -3.65 -14.19
N GLY A 17 -0.60 -2.58 -13.64
CA GLY A 17 -1.31 -1.35 -13.28
C GLY A 17 -1.33 -1.00 -11.79
N PHE A 18 -0.85 -1.87 -10.90
CA PHE A 18 -0.81 -1.57 -9.47
C PHE A 18 0.13 -0.40 -9.15
N ARG A 19 -0.29 0.53 -8.29
CA ARG A 19 0.52 1.70 -7.88
C ARG A 19 0.45 1.93 -6.36
N GLY A 20 1.41 2.71 -5.84
CA GLY A 20 1.39 3.18 -4.45
C GLY A 20 1.27 2.08 -3.41
N GLN A 21 0.34 2.24 -2.47
CA GLN A 21 0.06 1.23 -1.44
C GLN A 21 -0.56 -0.04 -2.03
N GLY A 22 -1.39 0.07 -3.08
CA GLY A 22 -1.96 -1.09 -3.77
C GLY A 22 -0.89 -2.01 -4.35
N LEU A 23 0.19 -1.45 -4.91
CA LEU A 23 1.36 -2.22 -5.35
C LEU A 23 2.06 -2.95 -4.21
N THR A 24 2.26 -2.26 -3.07
CA THR A 24 2.86 -2.88 -1.88
C THR A 24 1.99 -4.05 -1.39
N THR A 25 0.69 -3.84 -1.26
CA THR A 25 -0.25 -4.88 -0.80
C THR A 25 -0.31 -6.05 -1.78
N ALA A 26 -0.35 -5.79 -3.09
CA ALA A 26 -0.37 -6.83 -4.11
C ALA A 26 0.86 -7.75 -4.04
N VAL A 27 2.06 -7.20 -3.84
CA VAL A 27 3.29 -7.99 -3.69
C VAL A 27 3.25 -8.83 -2.41
N ALA A 28 2.81 -8.23 -1.30
CA ALA A 28 2.69 -8.93 -0.03
C ALA A 28 1.67 -10.08 -0.08
N VAL A 29 0.52 -9.85 -0.74
CA VAL A 29 -0.51 -10.87 -0.96
C VAL A 29 0.03 -12.00 -1.82
N ALA A 30 0.68 -11.73 -2.95
CA ALA A 30 1.27 -12.79 -3.78
C ALA A 30 2.28 -13.68 -3.03
N LEU A 31 3.10 -13.06 -2.18
CA LEU A 31 4.06 -13.79 -1.34
C LEU A 31 3.35 -14.66 -0.29
N ALA A 32 2.29 -14.16 0.34
CA ALA A 32 1.51 -14.93 1.30
C ALA A 32 0.75 -16.10 0.64
N GLU A 33 0.17 -15.85 -0.54
CA GLU A 33 -0.65 -16.82 -1.27
C GLU A 33 0.17 -17.97 -1.86
N SER A 34 1.27 -17.66 -2.55
CA SER A 34 2.01 -18.65 -3.33
C SER A 34 3.44 -18.92 -2.84
N GLY A 35 3.96 -18.07 -1.95
CA GLY A 35 5.38 -18.00 -1.65
C GLY A 35 6.21 -17.52 -2.86
N GLY A 36 5.59 -16.87 -3.85
CA GLY A 36 6.23 -16.45 -5.11
C GLY A 36 6.33 -17.55 -6.17
N ARG A 37 5.64 -18.69 -6.02
CA ARG A 37 5.65 -19.77 -7.01
C ARG A 37 4.65 -19.47 -8.14
N THR A 38 5.13 -19.26 -9.35
CA THR A 38 4.30 -18.94 -10.54
C THR A 38 3.33 -20.07 -10.90
N THR A 39 3.73 -21.32 -10.64
CA THR A 39 2.92 -22.52 -10.91
C THR A 39 2.20 -23.05 -9.67
N ALA A 40 1.95 -22.19 -8.66
CA ALA A 40 1.18 -22.60 -7.48
C ALA A 40 -0.28 -22.93 -7.89
N HIS A 41 -0.76 -24.09 -7.45
CA HIS A 41 -2.14 -24.52 -7.67
C HIS A 41 -2.69 -25.15 -6.39
N ASN A 42 -3.83 -24.65 -5.92
CA ASN A 42 -4.60 -25.25 -4.84
C ASN A 42 -5.93 -25.76 -5.39
N ALA A 43 -6.07 -27.08 -5.52
CA ALA A 43 -7.27 -27.75 -6.01
C ALA A 43 -8.19 -28.27 -4.88
N THR A 44 -8.02 -27.77 -3.65
CA THR A 44 -8.79 -28.23 -2.49
C THR A 44 -9.98 -27.28 -2.25
N PRO A 45 -11.24 -27.73 -2.42
CA PRO A 45 -12.41 -26.89 -2.16
C PRO A 45 -12.36 -26.25 -0.76
N PRO A 46 -12.73 -24.96 -0.62
CA PRO A 46 -13.42 -24.10 -1.59
C PRO A 46 -12.53 -23.40 -2.63
N ASP A 47 -11.29 -23.86 -2.84
CA ASP A 47 -10.36 -23.32 -3.84
C ASP A 47 -10.17 -24.23 -5.06
N ASP A 48 -10.10 -23.60 -6.23
CA ASP A 48 -9.38 -24.07 -7.41
C ASP A 48 -8.52 -22.91 -7.92
N SER A 49 -7.45 -22.60 -7.17
CA SER A 49 -6.76 -21.30 -7.23
C SER A 49 -5.38 -21.38 -7.89
N TYR A 50 -5.09 -20.48 -8.83
CA TYR A 50 -3.93 -20.57 -9.74
C TYR A 50 -2.99 -19.38 -9.62
N GLY A 51 -1.69 -19.66 -9.68
CA GLY A 51 -0.62 -18.69 -9.88
C GLY A 51 -0.24 -17.90 -8.64
N LEU A 52 0.50 -16.81 -8.87
CA LEU A 52 1.10 -15.96 -7.83
C LEU A 52 0.07 -15.38 -6.85
N TRP A 53 -1.06 -14.89 -7.38
CA TRP A 53 -2.16 -14.29 -6.63
C TRP A 53 -3.32 -15.26 -6.37
N GLN A 54 -3.12 -16.57 -6.58
CA GLN A 54 -4.10 -17.62 -6.27
C GLN A 54 -5.52 -17.26 -6.77
N ILE A 55 -5.65 -17.04 -8.07
CA ILE A 55 -6.93 -16.69 -8.70
C ILE A 55 -7.84 -17.91 -8.71
N ASN A 56 -8.89 -17.88 -7.89
CA ASN A 56 -9.87 -18.97 -7.77
C ASN A 56 -10.72 -19.16 -9.06
N MET A 57 -10.76 -20.38 -9.58
CA MET A 57 -11.51 -20.77 -10.78
C MET A 57 -12.58 -21.83 -10.47
N LEU A 58 -12.91 -22.05 -9.19
CA LEU A 58 -13.81 -23.10 -8.75
C LEU A 58 -15.23 -22.90 -9.31
N GLY A 59 -15.81 -23.96 -9.85
CA GLY A 59 -17.21 -23.99 -10.29
C GLY A 59 -17.51 -22.96 -11.38
N ALA A 60 -18.56 -22.15 -11.17
CA ALA A 60 -18.99 -21.13 -12.12
C ALA A 60 -17.98 -19.97 -12.27
N LEU A 61 -17.13 -19.72 -11.27
CA LEU A 61 -16.11 -18.67 -11.35
C LEU A 61 -15.14 -18.92 -12.52
N GLY A 62 -14.81 -20.18 -12.81
CA GLY A 62 -13.86 -20.53 -13.85
C GLY A 62 -14.32 -20.05 -15.25
N PRO A 63 -15.47 -20.54 -15.76
CA PRO A 63 -16.04 -20.06 -17.01
C PRO A 63 -16.23 -18.54 -17.07
N ASP A 64 -16.76 -17.92 -16.01
CA ASP A 64 -17.03 -16.48 -15.97
C ASP A 64 -15.75 -15.66 -16.08
N ARG A 65 -14.71 -16.00 -15.30
CA ARG A 65 -13.40 -15.33 -15.34
C ARG A 65 -12.68 -15.58 -16.65
N ARG A 66 -12.78 -16.77 -17.24
CA ARG A 66 -12.21 -17.04 -18.57
C ARG A 66 -12.82 -16.13 -19.63
N HIS A 67 -14.14 -15.96 -19.61
CA HIS A 67 -14.82 -15.05 -20.52
C HIS A 67 -14.43 -13.59 -20.24
N GLN A 68 -14.51 -13.14 -18.99
CA GLN A 68 -14.21 -11.77 -18.56
C GLN A 68 -12.78 -11.32 -18.87
N TYR A 69 -11.80 -12.21 -18.68
CA TYR A 69 -10.37 -11.90 -18.83
C TYR A 69 -9.75 -12.47 -20.11
N HIS A 70 -10.58 -12.95 -21.05
CA HIS A 70 -10.16 -13.50 -22.33
C HIS A 70 -9.14 -14.64 -22.22
N LEU A 71 -9.33 -15.52 -21.24
CA LEU A 71 -8.47 -16.68 -21.00
C LEU A 71 -9.00 -17.90 -21.79
N LYS A 72 -8.13 -18.54 -22.55
CA LYS A 72 -8.37 -19.79 -23.28
C LYS A 72 -8.41 -21.00 -22.34
N SER A 73 -7.64 -20.98 -21.25
CA SER A 73 -7.59 -22.04 -20.24
C SER A 73 -7.15 -21.48 -18.87
N ASN A 74 -7.40 -22.24 -17.80
CA ASN A 74 -6.95 -21.87 -16.45
C ASN A 74 -5.41 -21.82 -16.35
N ASP A 75 -4.70 -22.66 -17.11
CA ASP A 75 -3.22 -22.72 -17.12
C ASP A 75 -2.56 -21.40 -17.51
N GLN A 76 -3.27 -20.52 -18.23
CA GLN A 76 -2.76 -19.18 -18.53
C GLN A 76 -2.56 -18.33 -17.26
N LEU A 77 -3.16 -18.71 -16.13
CA LEU A 77 -2.94 -18.07 -14.83
C LEU A 77 -1.60 -18.48 -14.19
N PHE A 78 -0.86 -19.43 -14.76
CA PHE A 78 0.53 -19.70 -14.34
C PHE A 78 1.54 -18.71 -14.97
N ASP A 79 1.14 -17.98 -16.00
CA ASP A 79 1.90 -16.85 -16.53
C ASP A 79 1.79 -15.64 -15.58
N ALA A 80 2.92 -15.11 -15.14
CA ALA A 80 2.95 -14.08 -14.11
C ALA A 80 2.29 -12.76 -14.54
N ASP A 81 2.47 -12.36 -15.80
CA ASP A 81 1.86 -11.15 -16.35
C ASP A 81 0.33 -11.29 -16.44
N THR A 82 -0.14 -12.44 -16.93
CA THR A 82 -1.57 -12.74 -17.02
C THR A 82 -2.21 -12.81 -15.63
N ASN A 83 -1.56 -13.49 -14.67
CA ASN A 83 -2.03 -13.57 -13.30
C ASN A 83 -2.11 -12.19 -12.64
N ALA A 84 -1.10 -11.33 -12.85
CA ALA A 84 -1.05 -9.97 -12.32
C ALA A 84 -2.16 -9.08 -12.87
N ARG A 85 -2.46 -9.14 -14.18
CA ARG A 85 -3.55 -8.38 -14.81
C ARG A 85 -4.92 -8.76 -14.23
N VAL A 86 -5.16 -10.06 -14.07
CA VAL A 86 -6.41 -10.55 -13.46
C VAL A 86 -6.51 -10.13 -11.99
N ALA A 87 -5.42 -10.23 -11.22
CA ALA A 87 -5.39 -9.78 -9.84
C ALA A 87 -5.66 -8.26 -9.72
N ASN A 88 -5.09 -7.45 -10.62
CA ASN A 88 -5.32 -6.00 -10.62
C ASN A 88 -6.80 -5.67 -10.84
N SER A 89 -7.44 -6.32 -11.81
CA SER A 89 -8.86 -6.13 -12.07
C SER A 89 -9.75 -6.58 -10.90
N ILE A 90 -9.50 -7.75 -10.31
CA ILE A 90 -10.27 -8.26 -9.15
C ILE A 90 -10.13 -7.31 -7.96
N SER A 91 -8.95 -6.71 -7.78
CA SER A 91 -8.66 -5.82 -6.66
C SER A 91 -9.15 -4.38 -6.85
N SER A 92 -9.95 -4.09 -7.88
CA SER A 92 -10.35 -2.73 -8.25
C SER A 92 -9.14 -1.81 -8.35
N ASP A 93 -8.18 -2.16 -9.22
CA ASP A 93 -6.91 -1.44 -9.44
C ASP A 93 -6.01 -1.33 -8.19
N GLY A 94 -6.15 -2.27 -7.25
CA GLY A 94 -5.41 -2.29 -5.99
C GLY A 94 -6.02 -1.43 -4.89
N HIS A 95 -7.31 -1.10 -4.99
CA HIS A 95 -8.07 -0.40 -3.95
C HIS A 95 -8.79 -1.35 -2.98
N ASP A 96 -9.05 -2.60 -3.37
CA ASP A 96 -9.73 -3.59 -2.54
C ASP A 96 -9.05 -4.96 -2.61
N PHE A 97 -8.62 -5.49 -1.47
CA PHE A 97 -8.01 -6.82 -1.36
C PHE A 97 -8.85 -7.80 -0.53
N THR A 98 -10.08 -7.44 -0.19
CA THR A 98 -11.01 -8.31 0.56
C THR A 98 -11.27 -9.68 -0.08
N PRO A 99 -11.16 -9.89 -1.41
CA PRO A 99 -11.28 -11.22 -2.00
C PRO A 99 -10.16 -12.20 -1.60
N TRP A 100 -9.04 -11.72 -1.08
CA TRP A 100 -7.91 -12.57 -0.66
C TRP A 100 -7.97 -12.88 0.84
N SER A 101 -8.03 -14.16 1.19
CA SER A 101 -8.05 -14.59 2.59
C SER A 101 -6.75 -14.21 3.31
N THR A 102 -5.60 -14.27 2.63
CA THR A 102 -4.30 -13.84 3.18
C THR A 102 -4.26 -12.35 3.52
N TYR A 103 -5.08 -11.54 2.86
CA TYR A 103 -5.26 -10.13 3.21
C TYR A 103 -6.14 -9.98 4.46
N THR A 104 -7.32 -10.61 4.47
CA THR A 104 -8.31 -10.45 5.53
C THR A 104 -7.89 -11.09 6.86
N ASN A 105 -7.16 -12.22 6.82
CA ASN A 105 -6.59 -12.87 8.01
C ASN A 105 -5.26 -12.23 8.47
N GLY A 106 -4.69 -11.33 7.68
CA GLY A 106 -3.47 -10.59 8.01
C GLY A 106 -2.15 -11.29 7.67
N ALA A 107 -2.15 -12.50 7.09
CA ALA A 107 -0.93 -13.22 6.73
C ALA A 107 0.00 -12.42 5.80
N TYR A 108 -0.55 -11.58 4.91
CA TYR A 108 0.25 -10.70 4.05
C TYR A 108 1.18 -9.73 4.83
N LYS A 109 0.86 -9.42 6.10
CA LYS A 109 1.63 -8.46 6.90
C LYS A 109 3.06 -8.90 7.13
N ASP A 110 3.31 -10.20 7.21
CA ASP A 110 4.64 -10.79 7.38
C ASP A 110 5.55 -10.50 6.17
N HIS A 111 4.95 -10.19 5.02
CA HIS A 111 5.66 -9.88 3.78
C HIS A 111 5.75 -8.37 3.49
N LEU A 112 5.15 -7.50 4.30
CA LEU A 112 5.09 -6.06 4.03
C LEU A 112 6.47 -5.40 3.95
N THR A 113 7.45 -5.85 4.74
CA THR A 113 8.81 -5.28 4.70
C THR A 113 9.46 -5.52 3.33
N ALA A 114 9.43 -6.76 2.84
CA ALA A 114 9.96 -7.11 1.53
C ALA A 114 9.16 -6.46 0.40
N ALA A 115 7.83 -6.46 0.52
CA ALA A 115 6.94 -5.88 -0.47
C ALA A 115 7.12 -4.36 -0.63
N ARG A 116 7.27 -3.62 0.47
CA ARG A 116 7.53 -2.17 0.43
C ARG A 116 8.84 -1.86 -0.27
N LYS A 117 9.89 -2.61 0.05
CA LYS A 117 11.20 -2.46 -0.59
C LYS A 117 11.07 -2.67 -2.10
N ALA A 118 10.50 -3.80 -2.51
CA ALA A 118 10.32 -4.14 -3.91
C ALA A 118 9.46 -3.11 -4.68
N ALA A 119 8.35 -2.66 -4.10
CA ALA A 119 7.46 -1.65 -4.70
C ALA A 119 8.15 -0.29 -4.87
N GLN A 120 8.96 0.12 -3.89
CA GLN A 120 9.76 1.35 -3.96
C GLN A 120 10.83 1.25 -5.04
N ASP A 121 11.57 0.14 -5.07
CA ASP A 121 12.65 -0.10 -6.02
C ASP A 121 12.11 -0.06 -7.44
N VAL A 122 11.01 -0.78 -7.71
CA VAL A 122 10.39 -0.77 -9.03
C VAL A 122 9.97 0.65 -9.42
N THR A 123 9.24 1.36 -8.55
CA THR A 123 8.73 2.72 -8.84
C THR A 123 9.86 3.72 -9.13
N LYS A 124 11.01 3.59 -8.47
CA LYS A 124 12.20 4.43 -8.72
C LYS A 124 12.88 4.11 -10.05
N HIS A 125 12.91 2.85 -10.45
CA HIS A 125 13.68 2.39 -11.62
C HIS A 125 12.88 2.36 -12.93
N HIS A 126 11.55 2.44 -12.91
CA HIS A 126 10.72 2.50 -14.13
C HIS A 126 10.93 3.75 -15.02
N GLY A 127 11.77 4.72 -14.60
CA GLY A 127 12.20 5.87 -15.41
C GLY A 127 13.49 5.68 -16.20
N LYS A 128 14.19 4.54 -16.11
CA LYS A 128 15.41 4.25 -16.89
C LYS A 128 15.47 2.77 -17.28
N PRO A 129 15.71 2.42 -18.56
CA PRO A 129 15.89 1.03 -18.94
C PRO A 129 17.25 0.55 -18.43
N SER A 130 17.26 -0.45 -17.54
CA SER A 130 18.50 -1.16 -17.19
C SER A 130 18.49 -2.55 -17.83
N HIS A 131 19.26 -2.67 -18.90
CA HIS A 131 19.89 -3.94 -19.25
C HIS A 131 21.03 -4.24 -18.26
N ALA A 132 21.21 -5.54 -18.03
CA ALA A 132 22.42 -6.22 -17.54
C ALA A 132 22.67 -6.33 -16.01
N GLN A 133 22.57 -7.60 -15.57
CA GLN A 133 23.55 -8.38 -14.78
C GLN A 133 24.44 -7.69 -13.71
N SER A 134 24.26 -8.18 -12.47
CA SER A 134 25.26 -8.48 -11.43
C SER A 134 26.49 -7.58 -11.27
N VAL A 135 26.55 -6.79 -10.19
CA VAL A 135 27.81 -6.57 -9.44
C VAL A 135 27.55 -6.43 -7.94
N SER A 136 28.37 -7.18 -7.20
CA SER A 136 28.62 -7.18 -5.76
C SER A 136 28.88 -5.81 -5.12
N GLY A 137 28.45 -5.65 -3.87
CA GLY A 137 29.13 -4.80 -2.87
C GLY A 137 29.09 -3.29 -3.11
N GLN A 138 27.97 -2.65 -2.79
CA GLN A 138 27.91 -1.21 -2.51
C GLN A 138 27.19 -1.02 -1.16
N PRO A 139 27.70 -0.16 -0.25
CA PRO A 139 27.02 0.13 1.00
C PRO A 139 25.65 0.76 0.72
N LEU A 140 24.61 0.30 1.43
CA LEU A 140 23.26 0.86 1.34
C LEU A 140 23.33 2.37 1.63
N ARG A 141 23.23 3.20 0.59
CA ARG A 141 23.06 4.65 0.73
C ARG A 141 21.57 4.96 0.84
N VAL A 142 21.19 5.60 1.94
CA VAL A 142 19.84 6.13 2.13
C VAL A 142 19.73 7.41 1.28
N ASP A 143 18.74 7.46 0.40
CA ASP A 143 18.50 8.63 -0.45
C ASP A 143 17.76 9.71 0.36
N ASP A 144 18.52 10.71 0.82
CA ASP A 144 18.06 11.85 1.60
C ASP A 144 16.91 12.64 0.96
N THR A 145 16.84 12.66 -0.38
CA THR A 145 15.78 13.38 -1.10
C THR A 145 14.43 12.69 -0.94
N VAL A 146 14.43 11.36 -0.84
CA VAL A 146 13.22 10.55 -0.64
C VAL A 146 12.68 10.76 0.77
N LEU A 147 13.55 10.74 1.79
CA LEU A 147 13.15 11.03 3.17
C LEU A 147 12.60 12.44 3.32
N HIS A 148 13.23 13.44 2.69
CA HIS A 148 12.74 14.81 2.70
C HIS A 148 11.35 14.91 2.04
N SER A 149 11.15 14.28 0.88
CA SER A 149 9.86 14.28 0.19
C SER A 149 8.74 13.56 0.98
N TYR A 150 9.09 12.56 1.79
CA TYR A 150 8.17 11.84 2.65
C TYR A 150 7.73 12.69 3.84
N VAL A 151 8.70 13.37 4.48
CA VAL A 151 8.45 14.32 5.57
C VAL A 151 7.54 15.47 5.09
N GLN A 152 7.83 16.04 3.92
CA GLN A 152 7.04 17.13 3.34
C GLN A 152 5.59 16.71 3.05
N ARG A 153 5.38 15.54 2.43
CA ARG A 153 4.03 15.03 2.15
C ARG A 153 3.25 14.71 3.42
N THR A 154 3.91 14.18 4.45
CA THR A 154 3.24 13.82 5.71
C THR A 154 2.81 15.08 6.48
N ARG A 155 3.63 16.13 6.49
CA ARG A 155 3.26 17.44 7.06
C ARG A 155 2.11 18.09 6.29
N HIS A 156 2.15 18.06 4.96
CA HIS A 156 1.03 18.57 4.14
C HIS A 156 -0.30 17.85 4.44
N VAL A 157 -0.26 16.53 4.70
CA VAL A 157 -1.46 15.79 5.12
C VAL A 157 -1.92 16.25 6.51
N ALA A 158 -1.03 16.45 7.46
CA ALA A 158 -1.38 16.98 8.78
C ALA A 158 -2.00 18.39 8.69
N ASP A 159 -1.45 19.27 7.86
CA ASP A 159 -1.97 20.62 7.61
C ASP A 159 -3.36 20.59 6.94
N ALA A 160 -3.55 19.71 5.95
CA ALA A 160 -4.85 19.50 5.29
C ALA A 160 -5.92 18.96 6.26
N LEU A 161 -5.53 18.07 7.19
CA LEU A 161 -6.43 17.56 8.22
C LEU A 161 -6.74 18.64 9.28
N GLY A 162 -5.78 19.51 9.61
CA GLY A 162 -5.97 20.65 10.48
C GLY A 162 -6.95 21.68 9.92
N THR A 163 -6.84 22.02 8.63
CA THR A 163 -7.76 22.93 7.93
C THR A 163 -9.18 22.34 7.84
N THR A 164 -9.31 21.05 7.51
CA THR A 164 -10.60 20.33 7.51
C THR A 164 -11.24 20.30 8.90
N THR A 165 -10.44 20.14 9.96
CA THR A 165 -10.90 20.22 11.35
C THR A 165 -11.47 21.60 11.70
N GLY A 166 -10.93 22.67 11.10
CA GLY A 166 -11.46 24.03 11.20
C GLY A 166 -12.84 24.15 10.58
N GLN A 167 -13.01 23.68 9.34
CA GLN A 167 -14.28 23.72 8.60
C GLN A 167 -15.40 22.90 9.29
N LEU A 168 -15.06 21.81 9.99
CA LEU A 168 -16.02 21.03 10.76
C LEU A 168 -16.55 21.77 12.00
N ARG A 169 -15.82 22.78 12.52
CA ARG A 169 -16.38 23.67 13.56
C ARG A 169 -17.49 24.55 13.00
N ASP A 170 -17.33 25.04 11.77
CA ASP A 170 -18.32 25.89 11.10
C ASP A 170 -19.63 25.11 10.83
N VAL A 171 -19.52 23.80 10.49
CA VAL A 171 -20.69 22.92 10.31
C VAL A 171 -21.44 22.64 11.62
N ARG A 172 -20.73 22.60 12.75
CA ARG A 172 -21.34 22.42 14.08
C ARG A 172 -22.19 23.63 14.47
N GLU A 173 -21.79 24.84 14.09
CA GLU A 173 -22.53 26.07 14.36
C GLU A 173 -23.84 26.12 13.55
N ILE A 174 -23.84 25.64 12.31
CA ILE A 174 -25.03 25.58 11.44
C ILE A 174 -26.11 24.61 11.96
N GLY A 175 -25.72 23.53 12.65
CA GLY A 175 -26.64 22.50 13.14
C GLY A 175 -27.66 23.01 14.15
N HIS A 176 -27.27 23.91 15.06
CA HIS A 176 -28.19 24.42 16.08
C HIS A 176 -29.25 25.37 15.49
N GLU A 177 -28.91 26.09 14.43
CA GLU A 177 -29.79 27.08 13.79
C GLU A 177 -30.74 26.44 12.77
N SER A 178 -30.36 25.30 12.17
CA SER A 178 -31.06 24.72 11.01
C SER A 178 -32.23 23.79 11.35
N PHE A 179 -32.25 23.17 12.54
CA PHE A 179 -33.27 22.14 12.86
C PHE A 179 -34.40 22.62 13.78
N GLY A 180 -34.31 23.84 14.31
CA GLY A 180 -35.33 24.46 15.16
C GLY A 180 -35.76 23.57 16.35
N LYS A 181 -36.94 23.86 16.92
CA LYS A 181 -37.47 23.13 18.09
C LYS A 181 -37.63 21.61 17.87
N ILE A 182 -37.96 21.18 16.65
CA ILE A 182 -38.22 19.76 16.34
C ILE A 182 -36.93 18.94 16.40
N GLY A 183 -35.78 19.53 16.00
CA GLY A 183 -34.47 18.90 16.13
C GLY A 183 -33.98 18.79 17.57
N GLU A 184 -34.37 19.73 18.43
CA GLU A 184 -34.06 19.71 19.87
C GLU A 184 -34.92 18.67 20.61
N GLU A 185 -36.24 18.66 20.37
CA GLU A 185 -37.18 17.74 21.03
C GLU A 185 -36.93 16.25 20.66
N SER A 186 -36.35 15.99 19.49
CA SER A 186 -36.00 14.64 19.03
C SER A 186 -34.60 14.17 19.47
N GLY A 187 -33.78 15.05 20.06
CA GLY A 187 -32.38 14.76 20.40
C GLY A 187 -31.45 14.58 19.19
N PHE A 188 -31.94 14.82 17.97
CA PHE A 188 -31.16 14.69 16.75
C PHE A 188 -30.04 15.72 16.67
N ALA A 189 -30.32 16.97 17.07
CA ALA A 189 -29.32 18.04 17.10
C ALA A 189 -28.15 17.70 18.03
N ASP A 190 -28.43 17.16 19.22
CA ASP A 190 -27.43 16.70 20.19
C ASP A 190 -26.62 15.51 19.66
N ALA A 191 -27.29 14.55 19.01
CA ALA A 191 -26.62 13.39 18.42
C ALA A 191 -25.68 13.80 17.28
N LEU A 192 -26.10 14.73 16.41
CA LEU A 192 -25.29 15.26 15.33
C LEU A 192 -24.11 16.08 15.85
N ALA A 193 -24.31 16.90 16.88
CA ALA A 193 -23.23 17.62 17.54
C ALA A 193 -22.21 16.68 18.20
N GLY A 194 -22.69 15.61 18.84
CA GLY A 194 -21.84 14.55 19.41
C GLY A 194 -21.03 13.80 18.35
N PHE A 195 -21.67 13.47 17.22
CA PHE A 195 -21.01 12.87 16.06
C PHE A 195 -19.93 13.79 15.48
N GLY A 196 -20.25 15.07 15.26
CA GLY A 196 -19.28 16.06 14.79
C GLY A 196 -18.06 16.20 15.70
N LEU A 197 -18.27 16.18 17.02
CA LEU A 197 -17.20 16.21 18.01
C LEU A 197 -16.31 14.95 17.96
N ALA A 198 -16.92 13.77 17.79
CA ALA A 198 -16.21 12.51 17.67
C ALA A 198 -15.35 12.49 16.39
N LEU A 199 -15.92 12.90 15.26
CA LEU A 199 -15.21 13.02 13.98
C LEU A 199 -14.04 14.00 14.08
N GLN A 200 -14.26 15.17 14.69
CA GLN A 200 -13.22 16.18 14.90
C GLN A 200 -12.05 15.63 15.73
N ARG A 201 -12.33 14.89 16.81
CA ARG A 201 -11.30 14.25 17.65
C ARG A 201 -10.52 13.19 16.87
N GLN A 202 -11.20 12.40 16.04
CA GLN A 202 -10.58 11.37 15.22
C GLN A 202 -9.64 11.98 14.17
N VAL A 203 -10.09 13.00 13.44
CA VAL A 203 -9.28 13.73 12.44
C VAL A 203 -8.05 14.36 13.10
N LYS A 204 -8.22 14.99 14.26
CA LYS A 204 -7.10 15.55 15.04
C LYS A 204 -6.10 14.48 15.49
N GLY A 205 -6.58 13.31 15.92
CA GLY A 205 -5.74 12.18 16.29
C GLY A 205 -4.90 11.70 15.11
N VAL A 206 -5.52 11.52 13.94
CA VAL A 206 -4.82 11.12 12.70
C VAL A 206 -3.75 12.16 12.30
N GLY A 207 -4.07 13.46 12.39
CA GLY A 207 -3.09 14.53 12.13
C GLY A 207 -1.87 14.45 13.06
N ALA A 208 -2.09 14.28 14.37
CA ALA A 208 -1.00 14.16 15.35
C ALA A 208 -0.11 12.92 15.11
N HIS A 209 -0.70 11.80 14.68
CA HIS A 209 0.08 10.62 14.30
C HIS A 209 0.92 10.85 13.03
N ALA A 210 0.37 11.57 12.05
CA ALA A 210 1.12 11.97 10.85
C ALA A 210 2.31 12.88 11.21
N ASP A 211 2.11 13.88 12.07
CA ASP A 211 3.19 14.76 12.53
C ASP A 211 4.29 14.02 13.31
N GLY A 212 3.90 13.08 14.19
CA GLY A 212 4.83 12.22 14.90
C GLY A 212 5.69 11.38 13.94
N LEU A 213 5.06 10.82 12.90
CA LEU A 213 5.75 10.04 11.88
C LEU A 213 6.70 10.91 11.04
N ALA A 214 6.28 12.13 10.67
CA ALA A 214 7.13 13.08 9.96
C ALA A 214 8.36 13.47 10.80
N SER A 215 8.17 13.66 12.11
CA SER A 215 9.25 14.01 13.05
C SER A 215 10.24 12.86 13.23
N ALA A 216 9.74 11.63 13.41
CA ALA A 216 10.59 10.44 13.51
C ALA A 216 11.38 10.18 12.22
N ALA A 217 10.75 10.35 11.05
CA ALA A 217 11.42 10.22 9.76
C ALA A 217 12.49 11.30 9.55
N HIS A 218 12.24 12.54 10.02
CA HIS A 218 13.21 13.61 9.97
C HIS A 218 14.43 13.35 10.87
N GLU A 219 14.20 12.88 12.09
CA GLU A 219 15.28 12.56 13.03
C GLU A 219 16.13 11.40 12.53
N ALA A 220 15.50 10.34 12.01
CA ALA A 220 16.22 9.24 11.38
C ALA A 220 17.10 9.73 10.21
N ALA A 221 16.56 10.58 9.33
CA ALA A 221 17.33 11.16 8.23
C ALA A 221 18.53 11.98 8.71
N LYS A 222 18.36 12.72 9.80
CA LYS A 222 19.45 13.50 10.42
C LYS A 222 20.52 12.57 10.99
N THR A 223 20.15 11.57 11.78
CA THR A 223 21.11 10.59 12.35
C THR A 223 21.90 9.88 11.25
N TYR A 224 21.26 9.51 10.14
CA TYR A 224 21.94 8.90 9.00
C TYR A 224 22.96 9.84 8.34
N ARG A 225 22.58 11.11 8.11
CA ARG A 225 23.52 12.13 7.59
C ARG A 225 24.71 12.36 8.51
N ASP A 226 24.46 12.47 9.81
CA ASP A 226 25.50 12.71 10.80
C ASP A 226 26.48 11.53 10.84
N HIS A 227 25.97 10.30 10.75
CA HIS A 227 26.79 9.09 10.66
C HIS A 227 27.57 9.01 9.33
N GLU A 228 26.97 9.37 8.19
CA GLU A 228 27.67 9.43 6.90
C GLU A 228 28.78 10.48 6.93
N THR A 229 28.51 11.67 7.46
CA THR A 229 29.50 12.75 7.61
C THR A 229 30.65 12.33 8.51
N ALA A 230 30.36 11.70 9.65
CA ALA A 230 31.39 11.16 10.56
C ALA A 230 32.21 10.04 9.91
N THR A 231 31.56 9.16 9.14
CA THR A 231 32.25 8.07 8.40
C THR A 231 33.15 8.64 7.31
N VAL A 232 32.69 9.64 6.56
CA VAL A 232 33.47 10.33 5.52
C VAL A 232 34.64 11.11 6.12
N ALA A 233 34.44 11.78 7.28
CA ALA A 233 35.52 12.45 8.00
C ALA A 233 36.60 11.45 8.49
N ALA A 234 36.18 10.31 9.06
CA ALA A 234 37.08 9.25 9.49
C ALA A 234 37.85 8.59 8.32
N LEU A 235 37.24 8.50 7.14
CA LEU A 235 37.88 7.95 5.93
C LEU A 235 38.83 8.95 5.24
N ASN A 236 38.64 10.26 5.43
CA ASN A 236 39.42 11.30 4.77
C ASN A 236 40.58 11.88 5.62
N GLY A 237 40.77 11.41 6.86
CA GLY A 237 41.97 11.71 7.65
C GLY A 237 42.19 13.20 7.94
N LEU A 238 41.18 13.88 8.48
CA LEU A 238 41.35 15.19 9.09
C LEU A 238 41.21 15.02 10.61
N ASP A 239 42.34 14.80 11.28
CA ASP A 239 42.51 15.12 12.71
C ASP A 239 42.52 16.65 12.91
#